data_AF-A0ABD1AVD8-F1
#
_entry.id   AF-A0ABD1AVD8-F1
#
_cell.length_a   1.000
_cell.length_b   1.000
_cell.length_c   1.000
_cell.angle_alpha   90.00
_cell.angle_beta   90.00
_cell.angle_gamma   90.00
#
_symmetry.space_group_name_H-M   'P 1'
#
loop_
_entity.id
_entity.type
_entity.pdbx_description
1 polymer ?
#
loop_
_entity_poly.entity_id
_entity_poly.type
_entity_poly.pdbx_seq_one_letter_code
_entity_poly.pdbx_strand_id
1 'polypeptide(L)'
;MFRRWLPDDEFLLSENSGVERNAQDVKINYTEKTPAYVAPEDVYTTSCSMGNNAELNLNSNLTWLFTVDAGFNYLVRLHFCETLPEPEVTKPGQRIFSIFIGNLIASLSTDVIQLSGGSRIPVYLDFSINEGLQSGLRSDLRLDFRPYKEDNPKYYDAILNGVEILNLNDIGGSFAGRIPNPLISPAPLISQDLTPNRVTPSIGKGKLHVQVIILITVGSAIGLATFIVVLRFSMRQMKRKNREENGVVIFKVLLKQYTYAELKKITKSFSYTVGKGGFGTVYEGNLIDTEF
;
A
#
# COMPACT_ATOMS: atom_id res chain seq x y z
N MET A 1 -13.53 -5.17 22.26
CA MET A 1 -14.10 -4.07 21.44
C MET A 1 -15.28 -4.62 20.67
N PHE A 2 -16.46 -4.01 20.73
CA PHE A 2 -17.67 -4.45 20.01
C PHE A 2 -17.71 -3.94 18.56
N ARG A 3 -16.61 -4.09 17.82
CA ARG A 3 -16.56 -3.79 16.38
C ARG A 3 -17.16 -4.95 15.60
N ARG A 4 -17.89 -4.64 14.53
CA ARG A 4 -18.41 -5.62 13.59
C ARG A 4 -17.50 -5.66 12.36
N TRP A 5 -17.03 -6.84 12.01
CA TRP A 5 -16.31 -7.11 10.77
C TRP A 5 -17.31 -7.69 9.76
N LEU A 6 -17.30 -7.16 8.54
CA LEU A 6 -18.19 -7.58 7.47
C LEU A 6 -17.37 -8.33 6.40
N PRO A 7 -17.95 -9.33 5.73
CA PRO A 7 -17.35 -9.93 4.55
C PRO A 7 -17.11 -8.89 3.46
N ASP A 8 -16.07 -9.10 2.65
CA ASP A 8 -15.64 -8.16 1.61
C ASP A 8 -16.24 -8.42 0.22
N ASP A 9 -17.07 -9.47 0.07
CA ASP A 9 -17.67 -9.93 -1.20
C ASP A 9 -18.36 -8.81 -1.98
N GLU A 10 -19.12 -7.96 -1.30
CA GLU A 10 -19.91 -6.88 -1.91
C GLU A 10 -19.03 -5.73 -2.44
N PHE A 11 -17.76 -5.66 -2.03
CA PHE A 11 -16.83 -4.59 -2.39
C PHE A 11 -15.82 -5.03 -3.45
N LEU A 12 -15.72 -6.32 -3.74
CA LEU A 12 -14.83 -6.85 -4.77
C LEU A 12 -15.37 -6.51 -6.17
N LEU A 13 -14.54 -5.86 -6.99
CA LEU A 13 -14.96 -5.32 -8.30
C LEU A 13 -15.33 -6.41 -9.32
N SER A 14 -14.88 -7.66 -9.13
CA SER A 14 -15.20 -8.77 -10.02
C SER A 14 -15.46 -10.04 -9.22
N GLU A 15 -16.65 -10.61 -9.41
CA GLU A 15 -16.94 -12.00 -9.08
C GLU A 15 -15.83 -12.87 -9.72
N ASN A 16 -15.09 -13.63 -8.90
CA ASN A 16 -13.93 -14.46 -9.27
C ASN A 16 -12.53 -13.79 -9.37
N SER A 17 -12.35 -12.53 -8.95
CA SER A 17 -11.00 -11.92 -8.92
C SER A 17 -10.18 -12.30 -7.69
N GLY A 18 -10.84 -12.66 -6.60
CA GLY A 18 -10.23 -13.10 -5.34
C GLY A 18 -10.48 -14.57 -5.05
N VAL A 19 -9.45 -15.26 -4.55
CA VAL A 19 -9.52 -16.57 -3.92
C VAL A 19 -9.50 -16.37 -2.41
N GLU A 20 -10.64 -16.60 -1.79
CA GLU A 20 -10.77 -16.66 -0.34
C GLU A 20 -10.08 -17.89 0.23
N ARG A 21 -9.38 -17.68 1.33
CA ARG A 21 -8.78 -18.76 2.13
C ARG A 21 -9.13 -18.58 3.58
N ASN A 22 -9.51 -19.68 4.21
CA ASN A 22 -9.72 -19.78 5.65
C ASN A 22 -8.74 -20.82 6.20
N ALA A 23 -7.83 -20.38 7.07
CA ALA A 23 -6.88 -21.25 7.74
C ALA A 23 -7.54 -21.88 8.98
N GLN A 24 -8.00 -23.12 8.84
CA GLN A 24 -8.58 -23.85 9.98
C GLN A 24 -7.51 -24.28 10.99
N ASP A 25 -7.86 -24.23 12.27
CA ASP A 25 -7.02 -24.67 13.40
C ASP A 25 -5.65 -23.97 13.49
N VAL A 26 -5.52 -22.77 12.93
CA VAL A 26 -4.31 -21.95 13.01
C VAL A 26 -4.42 -20.94 14.13
N LYS A 27 -3.52 -21.05 15.11
CA LYS A 27 -3.37 -20.04 16.17
C LYS A 27 -2.56 -18.84 15.68
N ILE A 28 -3.08 -17.64 15.89
CA ILE A 28 -2.41 -16.38 15.56
C ILE A 28 -1.47 -15.93 16.69
N ASN A 29 -0.24 -15.59 16.31
CA ASN A 29 0.81 -15.14 17.21
C ASN A 29 0.81 -13.61 17.32
N TYR A 30 -0.16 -13.06 18.05
CA TYR A 30 -0.22 -11.63 18.36
C TYR A 30 1.05 -11.15 19.08
N THR A 31 1.43 -9.90 18.83
CA THR A 31 2.63 -9.27 19.39
C THR A 31 2.28 -8.00 20.16
N GLU A 32 3.23 -7.42 20.88
CA GLU A 32 3.03 -6.10 21.50
C GLU A 32 2.74 -5.00 20.47
N LYS A 33 3.27 -5.12 19.24
CA LYS A 33 3.01 -4.19 18.14
C LYS A 33 1.63 -4.38 17.50
N THR A 34 1.10 -5.59 17.55
CA THR A 34 -0.22 -5.92 17.00
C THR A 34 -0.91 -6.87 17.98
N PRO A 35 -1.45 -6.34 19.09
CA PRO A 35 -2.12 -7.14 20.12
C PRO A 35 -3.51 -7.59 19.67
N ALA A 36 -4.07 -8.59 20.35
CA ALA A 36 -5.35 -9.22 19.99
C ALA A 36 -6.56 -8.28 19.93
N TYR A 37 -6.50 -7.12 20.58
CA TYR A 37 -7.57 -6.13 20.46
C TYR A 37 -7.54 -5.39 19.11
N VAL A 38 -6.43 -5.38 18.36
CA VAL A 38 -6.32 -4.66 17.07
C VAL A 38 -7.28 -5.22 16.02
N ALA A 39 -7.39 -6.54 15.91
CA ALA A 39 -8.43 -7.24 15.17
C ALA A 39 -8.54 -8.69 15.68
N PRO A 40 -9.74 -9.29 15.67
CA PRO A 40 -9.96 -10.65 16.17
C PRO A 40 -9.23 -11.69 15.31
N GLU A 41 -9.10 -12.91 15.84
CA GLU A 41 -8.38 -14.00 15.20
C GLU A 41 -9.00 -14.37 13.85
N ASP A 42 -10.34 -14.36 13.78
CA ASP A 42 -11.10 -14.62 12.57
C ASP A 42 -10.62 -13.76 11.39
N VAL A 43 -10.34 -12.46 11.60
CA VAL A 43 -9.81 -11.57 10.55
C VAL A 43 -8.47 -12.06 10.02
N TYR A 44 -7.56 -12.47 10.91
CA TYR A 44 -6.20 -12.87 10.52
C TYR A 44 -6.08 -14.34 10.07
N THR A 45 -7.11 -15.16 10.31
CA THR A 45 -7.20 -16.54 9.79
C THR A 45 -7.88 -16.61 8.43
N THR A 46 -8.68 -15.60 8.08
CA THR A 46 -9.24 -15.42 6.74
C THR A 46 -8.37 -14.51 5.89
N SER A 47 -8.38 -14.72 4.57
CA SER A 47 -7.74 -13.83 3.63
C SER A 47 -8.36 -13.92 2.24
N CYS A 48 -8.24 -12.85 1.49
CA CYS A 48 -8.48 -12.83 0.05
C CYS A 48 -7.13 -12.69 -0.67
N SER A 49 -6.92 -13.47 -1.72
CA SER A 49 -5.70 -13.50 -2.53
C SER A 49 -6.01 -13.60 -4.02
N MET A 50 -5.03 -13.49 -4.91
CA MET A 50 -5.28 -13.65 -6.36
C MET A 50 -5.34 -15.12 -6.79
N GLY A 51 -4.73 -16.01 -6.00
CA GLY A 51 -4.71 -17.45 -6.27
C GLY A 51 -3.44 -17.91 -6.97
N ASN A 52 -3.46 -19.13 -7.54
CA ASN A 52 -2.24 -19.84 -7.92
C ASN A 52 -1.80 -19.63 -9.38
N ASN A 53 -2.57 -18.89 -10.19
CA ASN A 53 -2.26 -18.68 -11.61
C ASN A 53 -1.39 -17.42 -11.81
N ALA A 54 -0.08 -17.62 -11.85
CA ALA A 54 0.89 -16.53 -12.00
C ALA A 54 0.69 -15.65 -13.24
N GLU A 55 0.30 -16.24 -14.38
CA GLU A 55 0.11 -15.50 -15.63
C GLU A 55 -1.11 -14.59 -15.55
N LEU A 56 -2.21 -15.08 -14.98
CA LEU A 56 -3.39 -14.25 -14.73
C LEU A 56 -3.08 -13.14 -13.73
N ASN A 57 -2.42 -13.48 -12.62
CA ASN A 57 -2.13 -12.54 -11.54
C ASN A 57 -1.21 -11.39 -11.99
N LEU A 58 -0.29 -11.65 -12.93
CA LEU A 58 0.58 -10.62 -13.50
C LEU A 58 -0.16 -9.65 -14.44
N ASN A 59 -1.34 -10.03 -14.92
CA ASN A 59 -2.12 -9.28 -15.90
C ASN A 59 -3.41 -8.68 -15.30
N SER A 60 -3.63 -8.81 -13.99
CA SER A 60 -4.82 -8.34 -13.29
C SER A 60 -4.46 -7.66 -11.96
N ASN A 61 -5.46 -6.99 -11.37
CA ASN A 61 -5.35 -6.41 -10.03
C ASN A 61 -6.41 -7.07 -9.15
N LEU A 62 -6.05 -7.36 -7.90
CA LEU A 62 -7.05 -7.62 -6.87
C LEU A 62 -7.60 -6.27 -6.39
N THR A 63 -8.89 -6.01 -6.64
CA THR A 63 -9.48 -4.66 -6.55
C THR A 63 -10.72 -4.65 -5.68
N TRP A 64 -10.73 -3.76 -4.68
CA TRP A 64 -11.93 -3.39 -3.92
C TRP A 64 -12.34 -1.95 -4.25
N LEU A 65 -13.65 -1.70 -4.27
CA LEU A 65 -14.22 -0.36 -4.37
C LEU A 65 -15.06 -0.07 -3.13
N PHE A 66 -14.73 1.02 -2.44
CA PHE A 66 -15.47 1.48 -1.27
C PHE A 66 -16.06 2.86 -1.54
N THR A 67 -17.38 2.97 -1.48
CA THR A 67 -18.02 4.28 -1.57
C THR A 67 -17.76 5.08 -0.29
N VAL A 68 -17.13 6.24 -0.43
CA VAL A 68 -16.80 7.17 0.66
C VAL A 68 -17.33 8.57 0.36
N ASP A 69 -17.50 9.40 1.39
CA ASP A 69 -17.91 10.79 1.21
C ASP A 69 -16.74 11.62 0.69
N ALA A 70 -16.97 12.38 -0.38
CA ALA A 70 -15.96 13.26 -0.96
C ALA A 70 -15.64 14.46 -0.04
N GLY A 71 -14.43 14.99 -0.13
CA GLY A 71 -13.99 16.17 0.63
C GLY A 71 -13.56 15.88 2.07
N PHE A 72 -13.35 14.63 2.44
CA PHE A 72 -12.85 14.22 3.75
C PHE A 72 -11.47 13.56 3.66
N ASN A 73 -10.75 13.58 4.77
CA ASN A 73 -9.56 12.77 4.95
C ASN A 73 -9.97 11.40 5.48
N TYR A 74 -9.28 10.34 5.05
CA TYR A 74 -9.52 8.99 5.55
C TYR A 74 -8.24 8.32 6.01
N LEU A 75 -8.33 7.56 7.09
CA LEU A 75 -7.35 6.56 7.49
C LEU A 75 -7.80 5.21 6.92
N VAL A 76 -6.98 4.64 6.04
CA VAL A 76 -7.14 3.28 5.53
C VAL A 76 -6.13 2.39 6.25
N ARG A 77 -6.63 1.47 7.08
CA ARG A 77 -5.82 0.45 7.76
C ARG A 77 -6.00 -0.89 7.06
N LEU A 78 -4.90 -1.45 6.57
CA LEU A 78 -4.87 -2.76 5.93
C LEU A 78 -4.26 -3.78 6.89
N HIS A 79 -4.98 -4.87 7.15
CA HIS A 79 -4.56 -5.95 8.03
C HIS A 79 -3.98 -7.11 7.23
N PHE A 80 -2.85 -7.65 7.69
CA PHE A 80 -2.15 -8.76 7.05
C PHE A 80 -1.71 -9.82 8.07
N CYS A 81 -1.81 -11.08 7.69
CA CYS A 81 -1.22 -12.22 8.38
C CYS A 81 -1.05 -13.38 7.40
N GLU A 82 0.19 -13.84 7.21
CA GLU A 82 0.46 -14.97 6.33
C GLU A 82 0.32 -16.29 7.11
N THR A 83 -0.73 -17.05 6.81
CA THR A 83 -1.09 -18.29 7.53
C THR A 83 -0.78 -19.56 6.74
N LEU A 84 -0.43 -19.45 5.46
CA LEU A 84 -0.14 -20.58 4.59
C LEU A 84 1.08 -21.37 5.08
N PRO A 85 0.96 -22.69 5.34
CA PRO A 85 2.07 -23.51 5.80
C PRO A 85 3.10 -23.81 4.69
N GLU A 86 4.25 -24.38 5.06
CA GLU A 86 5.14 -24.96 4.04
C GLU A 86 4.39 -26.09 3.30
N PRO A 87 4.54 -26.22 1.97
CA PRO A 87 5.57 -25.62 1.10
C PRO A 87 5.21 -24.26 0.46
N GLU A 88 4.14 -23.61 0.91
CA GLU A 88 3.57 -22.39 0.32
C GLU A 88 4.35 -21.14 0.76
N VAL A 89 3.77 -20.22 1.53
CA VAL A 89 4.35 -18.91 1.87
C VAL A 89 4.70 -18.83 3.36
N THR A 90 5.98 -19.02 3.69
CA THR A 90 6.49 -18.98 5.09
C THR A 90 7.76 -18.15 5.28
N LYS A 91 8.39 -17.71 4.19
CA LYS A 91 9.70 -17.02 4.16
C LYS A 91 9.62 -15.72 3.37
N PRO A 92 10.46 -14.73 3.70
CA PRO A 92 10.61 -13.52 2.90
C PRO A 92 10.99 -13.85 1.45
N GLY A 93 10.56 -13.01 0.51
CA GLY A 93 10.80 -13.17 -0.92
C GLY A 93 9.83 -14.10 -1.62
N GLN A 94 8.88 -14.73 -0.91
CA GLN A 94 7.96 -15.68 -1.53
C GLN A 94 6.73 -15.02 -2.14
N ARG A 95 6.12 -14.05 -1.47
CA ARG A 95 4.97 -13.29 -1.98
C ARG A 95 5.26 -11.80 -1.77
N ILE A 96 5.39 -11.07 -2.87
CA ILE A 96 5.67 -9.63 -2.84
C ILE A 96 4.70 -8.93 -3.79
N PHE A 97 4.04 -7.89 -3.30
CA PHE A 97 3.04 -7.13 -4.05
C PHE A 97 3.08 -5.63 -3.78
N SER A 98 2.60 -4.85 -4.74
CA SER A 98 2.37 -3.42 -4.63
C SER A 98 0.92 -3.16 -4.18
N ILE A 99 0.72 -2.10 -3.41
CA ILE A 99 -0.57 -1.63 -2.91
C ILE A 99 -0.82 -0.24 -3.51
N PHE A 100 -2.00 -0.03 -4.06
CA PHE A 100 -2.44 1.24 -4.59
C PHE A 100 -3.75 1.66 -3.92
N ILE A 101 -3.85 2.94 -3.58
CA ILE A 101 -5.07 3.54 -3.05
C ILE A 101 -5.42 4.71 -3.96
N GLY A 102 -6.63 4.69 -4.53
CA GLY A 102 -6.99 5.51 -5.67
C GLY A 102 -6.04 5.25 -6.85
N ASN A 103 -5.44 6.32 -7.37
CA ASN A 103 -4.46 6.27 -8.45
C ASN A 103 -3.00 6.36 -7.94
N LEU A 104 -2.78 6.26 -6.63
CA LEU A 104 -1.47 6.45 -6.00
C LEU A 104 -0.88 5.13 -5.53
N ILE A 105 0.44 5.02 -5.61
CA ILE A 105 1.18 3.89 -5.04
C ILE A 105 1.30 4.13 -3.53
N ALA A 106 0.54 3.37 -2.74
CA ALA A 106 0.58 3.43 -1.27
C ALA A 106 1.79 2.66 -0.72
N SER A 107 2.08 1.49 -1.29
CA SER A 107 3.31 0.74 -1.01
C SER A 107 3.80 0.07 -2.29
N LEU A 108 5.02 0.40 -2.72
CA LEU A 108 5.55 -0.16 -3.97
C LEU A 108 5.81 -1.66 -3.87
N SER A 109 6.22 -2.16 -2.72
CA SER A 109 6.63 -3.55 -2.62
C SER A 109 6.63 -4.03 -1.17
N THR A 110 5.63 -4.87 -0.91
CA THR A 110 5.19 -5.33 0.41
C THR A 110 5.42 -6.82 0.50
N ASP A 111 6.10 -7.25 1.55
CA ASP A 111 6.31 -8.66 1.91
C ASP A 111 5.82 -8.84 3.34
N VAL A 112 4.71 -9.56 3.50
CA VAL A 112 4.05 -9.72 4.81
C VAL A 112 4.94 -10.47 5.78
N ILE A 113 5.64 -11.54 5.34
CA ILE A 113 6.55 -12.31 6.20
C ILE A 113 7.72 -11.45 6.66
N GLN A 114 8.26 -10.59 5.77
CA GLN A 114 9.32 -9.66 6.14
C GLN A 114 8.83 -8.61 7.15
N LEU A 115 7.62 -8.07 6.97
CA LEU A 115 7.05 -7.04 7.84
C LEU A 115 6.69 -7.58 9.23
N SER A 116 6.07 -8.76 9.28
CA SER A 116 5.65 -9.40 10.54
C SER A 116 6.80 -10.07 11.28
N GLY A 117 7.88 -10.42 10.56
CA GLY A 117 9.00 -11.21 11.08
C GLY A 117 8.75 -12.73 11.06
N GLY A 118 7.64 -13.20 10.48
CA GLY A 118 7.34 -14.63 10.37
C GLY A 118 5.89 -14.97 10.01
N SER A 119 5.65 -16.25 9.73
CA SER A 119 4.30 -16.77 9.49
C SER A 119 3.44 -16.72 10.76
N ARG A 120 2.14 -16.52 10.58
CA ARG A 120 1.10 -16.44 11.64
C ARG A 120 1.26 -15.27 12.60
N ILE A 121 2.10 -14.29 12.26
CA ILE A 121 2.29 -13.08 13.04
C ILE A 121 1.53 -11.94 12.33
N PRO A 122 0.51 -11.34 12.96
CA PRO A 122 -0.29 -10.30 12.32
C PRO A 122 0.47 -8.97 12.30
N VAL A 123 0.21 -8.19 11.26
CA VAL A 123 0.68 -6.81 11.09
C VAL A 123 -0.42 -5.98 10.44
N TYR A 124 -0.34 -4.66 10.54
CA TYR A 124 -1.21 -3.75 9.79
C TYR A 124 -0.40 -2.58 9.23
N LEU A 125 -0.92 -1.96 8.17
CA LEU A 125 -0.37 -0.75 7.56
C LEU A 125 -1.45 0.33 7.53
N ASP A 126 -1.07 1.54 7.93
CA ASP A 126 -1.96 2.71 7.98
C ASP A 126 -1.58 3.70 6.88
N PHE A 127 -2.58 4.16 6.13
CA PHE A 127 -2.43 5.17 5.08
C PHE A 127 -3.43 6.30 5.30
N SER A 128 -2.97 7.54 5.28
CA SER A 128 -3.85 8.72 5.27
C SER A 128 -4.04 9.19 3.83
N ILE A 129 -5.30 9.31 3.41
CA ILE A 129 -5.68 9.80 2.09
C ILE A 129 -6.54 11.04 2.19
N ASN A 130 -6.43 11.94 1.22
CA ASN A 130 -7.32 13.08 1.06
C ASN A 130 -8.17 12.82 -0.20
N GLU A 131 -9.45 12.56 -0.01
CA GLU A 131 -10.40 12.51 -1.11
C GLU A 131 -10.83 13.94 -1.42
N GLY A 132 -10.15 14.56 -2.40
CA GLY A 132 -10.46 15.92 -2.82
C GLY A 132 -11.91 16.08 -3.29
N LEU A 133 -12.40 17.33 -3.38
CA LEU A 133 -13.70 17.63 -3.97
C LEU A 133 -13.67 17.30 -5.47
N GLN A 134 -13.94 16.05 -5.84
CA GLN A 134 -14.49 15.74 -7.15
C GLN A 134 -15.98 16.03 -7.13
N SER A 135 -16.55 16.38 -8.28
CA SER A 135 -17.85 17.02 -8.48
C SER A 135 -19.10 16.21 -8.05
N GLY A 136 -18.94 15.18 -7.22
CA GLY A 136 -20.00 14.31 -6.69
C GLY A 136 -20.00 14.26 -5.16
N LEU A 137 -21.18 13.97 -4.58
CA LEU A 137 -21.35 13.83 -3.12
C LEU A 137 -20.66 12.58 -2.55
N ARG A 138 -20.36 11.60 -3.41
CA ARG A 138 -19.72 10.31 -3.08
C ARG A 138 -18.62 10.00 -4.09
N SER A 139 -17.48 9.52 -3.60
CA SER A 139 -16.32 9.07 -4.37
C SER A 139 -16.13 7.57 -4.13
N ASP A 140 -15.66 6.84 -5.14
CA ASP A 140 -15.29 5.43 -4.96
C ASP A 140 -13.80 5.34 -4.65
N LEU A 141 -13.49 5.04 -3.40
CA LEU A 141 -12.14 4.74 -2.95
C LEU A 141 -11.73 3.37 -3.48
N ARG A 142 -10.85 3.38 -4.49
CA ARG A 142 -10.29 2.18 -5.09
C ARG A 142 -9.08 1.68 -4.32
N LEU A 143 -9.06 0.39 -3.98
CA LEU A 143 -7.92 -0.29 -3.36
C LEU A 143 -7.46 -1.43 -4.28
N ASP A 144 -6.27 -1.29 -4.87
CA ASP A 144 -5.69 -2.32 -5.76
C ASP A 144 -4.47 -2.98 -5.15
N PHE A 145 -4.30 -4.26 -5.42
CA PHE A 145 -3.07 -5.02 -5.16
C PHE A 145 -2.57 -5.68 -6.44
N ARG A 146 -1.26 -5.67 -6.65
CA ARG A 146 -0.61 -6.26 -7.84
C ARG A 146 0.68 -6.99 -7.47
N PRO A 147 0.99 -8.17 -8.03
CA PRO A 147 2.27 -8.81 -7.80
C PRO A 147 3.44 -7.91 -8.24
N TYR A 148 4.48 -7.83 -7.42
CA TYR A 148 5.65 -6.99 -7.70
C TYR A 148 6.77 -7.84 -8.31
N LYS A 149 6.82 -7.88 -9.65
CA LYS A 149 7.68 -8.80 -10.41
C LYS A 149 9.16 -8.45 -10.35
N GLU A 150 9.51 -7.20 -10.09
CA GLU A 150 10.89 -6.70 -10.19
C GLU A 150 11.84 -7.38 -9.18
N ASP A 151 11.29 -7.86 -8.06
CA ASP A 151 12.03 -8.61 -7.04
C ASP A 151 12.12 -10.11 -7.32
N ASN A 152 11.41 -10.61 -8.36
CA ASN A 152 11.30 -12.02 -8.72
C ASN A 152 10.82 -12.88 -7.53
N PRO A 153 9.64 -12.60 -6.96
CA PRO A 153 9.10 -13.41 -5.87
C PRO A 153 8.81 -14.84 -6.33
N LYS A 154 8.77 -15.79 -5.39
CA LYS A 154 8.44 -17.20 -5.69
C LYS A 154 7.02 -17.35 -6.26
N TYR A 155 6.08 -16.55 -5.75
CA TYR A 155 4.67 -16.54 -6.13
C TYR A 155 4.26 -15.14 -6.54
N TYR A 156 3.68 -15.02 -7.73
CA TYR A 156 3.04 -13.80 -8.20
C TYR A 156 1.62 -13.77 -7.68
N ASP A 157 1.44 -13.25 -6.48
CA ASP A 157 0.18 -13.24 -5.75
C ASP A 157 0.15 -12.04 -4.79
N ALA A 158 -1.03 -11.66 -4.33
CA ALA A 158 -1.25 -10.66 -3.29
C ALA A 158 -2.16 -11.22 -2.20
N ILE A 159 -2.19 -10.59 -1.03
CA ILE A 159 -3.02 -11.03 0.09
C ILE A 159 -3.55 -9.82 0.86
N LEU A 160 -4.80 -9.91 1.31
CA LEU A 160 -5.40 -9.01 2.29
C LEU A 160 -6.23 -9.82 3.28
N ASN A 161 -6.12 -9.54 4.58
CA ASN A 161 -6.89 -10.22 5.63
C ASN A 161 -8.08 -9.38 6.11
N GLY A 162 -7.95 -8.05 6.09
CA GLY A 162 -9.03 -7.15 6.44
C GLY A 162 -8.68 -5.69 6.18
N VAL A 163 -9.69 -4.85 6.16
CA VAL A 163 -9.55 -3.41 5.92
C VAL A 163 -10.46 -2.62 6.85
N GLU A 164 -9.94 -1.56 7.46
CA GLU A 164 -10.73 -0.54 8.16
C GLU A 164 -10.55 0.80 7.42
N ILE A 165 -11.65 1.48 7.10
CA ILE A 165 -11.64 2.82 6.50
C ILE A 165 -12.34 3.75 7.47
N LEU A 166 -11.60 4.71 8.01
CA LEU A 166 -12.07 5.64 9.03
C LEU A 166 -12.01 7.06 8.49
N ASN A 167 -13.13 7.78 8.51
CA ASN A 167 -13.14 9.21 8.20
C ASN A 167 -12.40 9.98 9.33
N LEU A 168 -11.39 10.75 8.94
CA LEU A 168 -10.64 11.66 9.80
C LEU A 168 -11.24 13.06 9.64
N ASN A 169 -11.99 13.48 10.65
CA ASN A 169 -12.62 14.80 10.66
C ASN A 169 -11.57 15.91 10.57
N ASP A 170 -11.77 16.88 9.69
CA ASP A 170 -11.13 18.18 9.84
C ASP A 170 -11.76 18.90 11.05
N ILE A 171 -11.00 19.75 11.72
CA ILE A 171 -11.26 20.35 13.06
C ILE A 171 -12.57 21.20 13.14
N GLY A 172 -13.44 21.19 12.12
CA GLY A 172 -14.68 21.97 12.00
C GLY A 172 -16.01 21.27 12.34
N GLY A 173 -16.00 20.05 12.90
CA GLY A 173 -17.13 19.53 13.69
C GLY A 173 -18.52 19.40 13.02
N SER A 174 -18.63 19.26 11.70
CA SER A 174 -19.94 19.13 11.03
C SER A 174 -20.16 17.75 10.41
N PHE A 175 -20.89 16.88 11.13
CA PHE A 175 -21.41 15.60 10.63
C PHE A 175 -22.68 15.74 9.78
N ALA A 176 -23.15 16.98 9.55
CA ALA A 176 -24.30 17.23 8.68
C ALA A 176 -23.83 17.36 7.23
N GLY A 177 -24.14 16.35 6.40
CA GLY A 177 -24.07 16.46 4.95
C GLY A 177 -24.80 17.73 4.50
N ARG A 178 -24.07 18.67 3.93
CA ARG A 178 -24.66 19.91 3.42
C ARG A 178 -25.36 19.62 2.10
N ILE A 179 -26.67 19.90 2.07
CA ILE A 179 -27.54 19.81 0.90
C ILE A 179 -27.02 20.73 -0.23
N PRO A 180 -27.08 20.31 -1.51
CA PRO A 180 -26.52 21.07 -2.62
C PRO A 180 -27.47 22.20 -3.06
N ASN A 181 -26.92 23.37 -3.35
CA ASN A 181 -27.57 24.36 -4.22
C ASN A 181 -26.93 24.33 -5.63
N PRO A 182 -27.68 24.72 -6.68
CA PRO A 182 -27.55 24.11 -8.00
C PRO A 182 -26.68 24.91 -8.99
N LEU A 183 -26.05 24.14 -9.89
CA LEU A 183 -25.80 24.36 -11.32
C LEU A 183 -25.22 25.71 -11.77
N ILE A 184 -23.95 25.69 -12.18
CA ILE A 184 -23.45 26.56 -13.26
C ILE A 184 -22.74 25.67 -14.30
N SER A 185 -23.19 25.83 -15.55
CA SER A 185 -22.88 25.06 -16.76
C SER A 185 -21.44 25.29 -17.31
N PRO A 186 -20.96 24.45 -18.26
CA PRO A 186 -19.54 24.30 -18.62
C PRO A 186 -19.08 25.21 -19.78
N ALA A 187 -17.76 25.40 -19.88
CA ALA A 187 -17.07 26.01 -21.02
C ALA A 187 -16.33 24.94 -21.86
N PRO A 188 -16.08 25.19 -23.17
CA PRO A 188 -16.05 24.14 -24.20
C PRO A 188 -14.68 23.54 -24.53
N LEU A 189 -14.75 22.32 -25.10
CA LEU A 189 -13.68 21.55 -25.74
C LEU A 189 -13.15 22.22 -27.02
N ILE A 190 -11.83 22.19 -27.20
CA ILE A 190 -11.17 22.43 -28.50
C ILE A 190 -10.52 21.14 -28.97
N SER A 191 -10.88 20.75 -30.19
CA SER A 191 -10.50 19.55 -30.93
C SER A 191 -9.02 19.52 -31.33
N GLN A 192 -8.40 18.33 -31.30
CA GLN A 192 -7.17 18.03 -32.04
C GLN A 192 -7.48 17.05 -33.17
N ASP A 193 -7.13 17.46 -34.37
CA ASP A 193 -7.24 16.70 -35.61
C ASP A 193 -6.00 15.81 -35.84
N LEU A 194 -6.20 14.72 -36.57
CA LEU A 194 -5.24 13.64 -36.78
C LEU A 194 -4.40 13.81 -38.07
N THR A 195 -3.32 13.02 -38.11
CA THR A 195 -2.66 12.39 -39.29
C THR A 195 -1.33 13.03 -39.79
N PRO A 196 -0.50 12.33 -40.60
CA PRO A 196 0.80 11.80 -40.13
C PRO A 196 1.96 12.21 -41.05
N ASN A 197 3.22 11.91 -40.68
CA ASN A 197 4.20 11.22 -41.56
C ASN A 197 5.63 11.18 -40.98
N ARG A 198 6.08 9.94 -40.77
CA ARG A 198 7.39 9.35 -41.12
C ARG A 198 8.45 10.28 -41.74
N VAL A 199 9.61 10.43 -41.07
CA VAL A 199 10.97 10.33 -41.68
C VAL A 199 11.98 9.80 -40.65
N THR A 200 12.84 8.89 -41.11
CA THR A 200 14.01 8.22 -40.49
C THR A 200 15.08 9.14 -39.91
N PRO A 201 15.90 8.70 -38.93
CA PRO A 201 17.22 9.25 -38.70
C PRO A 201 18.31 8.41 -39.37
N SER A 202 19.19 9.12 -40.07
CA SER A 202 20.36 8.68 -40.79
C SER A 202 21.51 8.23 -39.89
N ILE A 203 22.22 7.23 -40.37
CA ILE A 203 23.51 6.71 -39.92
C ILE A 203 24.58 7.81 -39.95
N GLY A 204 25.24 8.03 -38.80
CA GLY A 204 26.50 8.77 -38.68
C GLY A 204 27.59 7.85 -38.12
N LYS A 205 28.56 7.48 -38.96
CA LYS A 205 29.72 6.65 -38.59
C LYS A 205 30.83 7.52 -38.00
N GLY A 206 31.19 7.30 -36.73
CA GLY A 206 32.43 7.80 -36.13
C GLY A 206 33.48 6.70 -36.09
N LYS A 207 34.63 6.90 -36.76
CA LYS A 207 35.81 6.03 -36.69
C LYS A 207 36.49 6.21 -35.34
N LEU A 208 36.84 5.11 -34.66
CA LEU A 208 37.80 5.11 -33.56
C LEU A 208 38.90 4.10 -33.84
N HIS A 209 40.13 4.60 -33.67
CA HIS A 209 41.39 4.02 -34.09
C HIS A 209 41.76 2.82 -33.21
N VAL A 210 42.11 1.71 -33.85
CA VAL A 210 42.62 0.48 -33.23
C VAL A 210 44.08 0.69 -32.86
N GLN A 211 44.48 0.39 -31.61
CA GLN A 211 45.62 -0.48 -31.30
C GLN A 211 45.78 -0.78 -29.79
N VAL A 212 46.21 -2.02 -29.52
CA VAL A 212 46.71 -2.63 -28.26
C VAL A 212 45.67 -3.29 -27.32
N ILE A 213 45.06 -4.41 -27.74
CA ILE A 213 44.70 -5.51 -26.80
C ILE A 213 44.80 -6.86 -27.53
N ILE A 214 46.02 -7.41 -27.63
CA ILE A 214 46.22 -8.83 -27.87
C ILE A 214 47.23 -9.28 -26.82
N LEU A 215 46.75 -9.63 -25.61
CA LEU A 215 47.43 -10.50 -24.61
C LEU A 215 46.67 -10.67 -23.27
N ILE A 216 45.35 -10.41 -23.18
CA ILE A 216 44.53 -10.75 -21.98
C ILE A 216 43.25 -11.50 -22.42
N THR A 217 43.39 -12.59 -23.17
CA THR A 217 42.24 -13.29 -23.77
C THR A 217 41.74 -14.49 -22.97
N VAL A 218 42.36 -14.86 -21.83
CA VAL A 218 41.92 -16.03 -21.04
C VAL A 218 41.40 -15.68 -19.64
N GLY A 219 41.79 -14.54 -19.05
CA GLY A 219 41.24 -14.06 -17.77
C GLY A 219 39.98 -13.20 -17.89
N SER A 220 39.68 -12.69 -19.09
CA SER A 220 38.70 -11.62 -19.30
C SER A 220 37.24 -12.10 -19.17
N ALA A 221 36.91 -13.31 -19.61
CA ALA A 221 35.54 -13.82 -19.53
C ALA A 221 35.10 -14.08 -18.07
N ILE A 222 35.97 -14.65 -17.24
CA ILE A 222 35.69 -14.93 -15.83
C ILE A 222 35.68 -13.63 -15.02
N GLY A 223 36.61 -12.70 -15.32
CA GLY A 223 36.62 -11.36 -14.72
C GLY A 223 35.36 -10.56 -15.05
N LEU A 224 34.91 -10.61 -16.30
CA LEU A 224 33.68 -9.92 -16.73
C LEU A 224 32.44 -10.54 -16.09
N ALA A 225 32.35 -11.88 -16.02
CA ALA A 225 31.22 -12.57 -15.40
C ALA A 225 31.14 -12.24 -13.89
N THR A 226 32.26 -12.30 -13.17
CA THR A 226 32.30 -11.96 -11.74
C THR A 226 32.00 -10.48 -11.50
N PHE A 227 32.50 -9.57 -12.33
CA PHE A 227 32.20 -8.15 -12.27
C PHE A 227 30.72 -7.86 -12.51
N ILE A 228 30.08 -8.51 -13.49
CA ILE A 228 28.64 -8.40 -13.75
C ILE A 228 27.83 -8.91 -12.55
N VAL A 229 28.23 -10.03 -11.93
CA VAL A 229 27.56 -10.58 -10.74
C VAL A 229 27.69 -9.63 -9.55
N VAL A 230 28.88 -9.07 -9.31
CA VAL A 230 29.12 -8.09 -8.24
C VAL A 230 28.33 -6.80 -8.47
N LEU A 231 28.27 -6.30 -9.71
CA LEU A 231 27.44 -5.14 -10.06
C LEU A 231 25.95 -5.44 -9.84
N ARG A 232 25.45 -6.60 -10.28
CA ARG A 232 24.07 -7.03 -10.03
C ARG A 232 23.77 -7.13 -8.53
N PHE A 233 24.69 -7.69 -7.75
CA PHE A 233 24.56 -7.82 -6.30
C PHE A 233 24.60 -6.47 -5.58
N SER A 234 25.52 -5.59 -5.96
CA SER A 234 25.66 -4.23 -5.42
C SER A 234 24.43 -3.37 -5.75
N MET A 235 23.92 -3.46 -6.98
CA MET A 235 22.67 -2.77 -7.36
C MET A 235 21.46 -3.32 -6.61
N ARG A 236 21.39 -4.64 -6.36
CA ARG A 236 20.34 -5.25 -5.52
C ARG A 236 20.44 -4.80 -4.06
N GLN A 237 21.64 -4.74 -3.51
CA GLN A 237 21.92 -4.25 -2.15
C GLN A 237 21.55 -2.76 -1.99
N MET A 238 21.96 -1.91 -2.94
CA MET A 238 21.61 -0.48 -2.93
C MET A 238 20.10 -0.26 -3.08
N LYS A 239 19.42 -1.02 -3.95
CA LYS A 239 17.95 -1.00 -4.03
C LYS A 239 17.30 -1.38 -2.71
N ARG A 240 17.85 -2.37 -1.99
CA ARG A 240 17.34 -2.80 -0.68
C ARG A 240 17.47 -1.70 0.37
N LYS A 241 18.63 -1.03 0.44
CA LYS A 241 18.88 0.06 1.39
C LYS A 241 18.03 1.30 1.10
N ASN A 242 17.97 1.75 -0.17
CA ASN A 242 17.11 2.87 -0.56
C ASN A 242 15.63 2.58 -0.34
N ARG A 243 15.21 1.31 -0.39
CA ARG A 243 13.82 0.92 -0.18
C ARG A 243 13.44 0.78 1.30
N GLU A 244 14.38 0.37 2.15
CA GLU A 244 14.20 0.44 3.59
C GLU A 244 14.11 1.90 4.05
N GLU A 245 14.97 2.78 3.54
CA GLU A 245 14.87 4.23 3.77
C GLU A 245 13.58 4.81 3.17
N ASN A 246 13.21 4.52 1.92
CA ASN A 246 11.99 5.06 1.32
C ASN A 246 10.70 4.48 1.94
N GLY A 247 10.69 3.22 2.36
CA GLY A 247 9.56 2.60 3.07
C GLY A 247 9.38 3.17 4.47
N VAL A 248 10.48 3.41 5.19
CA VAL A 248 10.48 4.12 6.49
C VAL A 248 10.11 5.60 6.31
N VAL A 249 10.50 6.24 5.20
CA VAL A 249 10.13 7.61 4.87
C VAL A 249 8.65 7.71 4.52
N ILE A 250 8.08 6.79 3.73
CA ILE A 250 6.63 6.75 3.44
C ILE A 250 5.82 6.48 4.71
N PHE A 251 6.27 5.56 5.56
CA PHE A 251 5.61 5.25 6.84
C PHE A 251 5.68 6.40 7.85
N LYS A 252 6.70 7.28 7.76
CA LYS A 252 6.82 8.50 8.58
C LYS A 252 6.01 9.67 8.05
N VAL A 253 5.64 9.68 6.77
CA VAL A 253 5.03 10.85 6.13
C VAL A 253 3.55 11.05 6.50
N LEU A 254 2.86 10.08 7.15
CA LEU A 254 1.41 10.18 7.32
C LEU A 254 0.85 10.04 8.75
N LEU A 255 1.66 9.88 9.79
CA LEU A 255 1.15 9.88 11.18
C LEU A 255 2.09 10.64 12.13
N LYS A 256 1.68 11.85 12.55
CA LYS A 256 2.38 12.61 13.59
C LYS A 256 2.18 11.91 14.93
N GLN A 257 3.24 11.31 15.46
CA GLN A 257 3.22 10.66 16.77
C GLN A 257 3.33 11.70 17.88
N TYR A 258 2.47 11.61 18.89
CA TYR A 258 2.52 12.45 20.09
C TYR A 258 2.83 11.60 21.31
N THR A 259 3.78 12.05 22.12
CA THR A 259 4.07 11.48 23.43
C THR A 259 2.93 11.77 24.41
N TYR A 260 2.85 10.99 25.50
CA TYR A 260 1.84 11.22 26.54
C TYR A 260 1.93 12.62 27.16
N ALA A 261 3.15 13.14 27.34
CA ALA A 261 3.36 14.49 27.86
C ALA A 261 2.79 15.56 26.91
N GLU A 262 2.96 15.38 25.60
CA GLU A 262 2.36 16.25 24.59
C GLU A 262 0.84 16.13 24.59
N LEU A 263 0.29 14.92 24.62
CA LEU A 263 -1.16 14.71 24.73
C LEU A 263 -1.74 15.37 25.98
N LYS A 264 -1.05 15.27 27.12
CA LYS A 264 -1.45 15.94 28.37
C LYS A 264 -1.41 17.46 28.22
N LYS A 265 -0.48 18.03 27.45
CA LYS A 265 -0.43 19.47 27.18
C LYS A 265 -1.55 19.90 26.21
N ILE A 266 -1.70 19.18 25.10
CA ILE A 266 -2.70 19.41 24.04
C ILE A 266 -4.12 19.39 24.61
N THR A 267 -4.42 18.42 25.47
CA THR A 267 -5.75 18.22 26.09
C THR A 267 -5.94 18.97 27.41
N LYS A 268 -5.00 19.85 27.80
CA LYS A 268 -5.00 20.55 29.10
C LYS A 268 -5.22 19.60 30.29
N SER A 269 -4.47 18.49 30.29
CA SER A 269 -4.58 17.36 31.23
C SER A 269 -5.92 16.64 31.16
N PHE A 270 -6.42 16.41 29.95
CA PHE A 270 -7.69 15.70 29.68
C PHE A 270 -8.89 16.39 30.37
N SER A 271 -8.87 17.73 30.42
CA SER A 271 -9.82 18.50 31.24
C SER A 271 -11.24 18.51 30.72
N TYR A 272 -11.42 18.44 29.39
CA TYR A 272 -12.72 18.54 28.76
C TYR A 272 -13.04 17.29 27.96
N THR A 273 -14.14 16.62 28.34
CA THR A 273 -14.63 15.41 27.69
C THR A 273 -15.64 15.81 26.62
N VAL A 274 -15.36 15.45 25.37
CA VAL A 274 -16.25 15.65 24.22
C VAL A 274 -17.34 14.57 24.20
N GLY A 275 -17.01 13.35 24.63
CA GLY A 275 -17.97 12.25 24.69
C GLY A 275 -17.38 10.97 25.27
N LYS A 276 -18.27 10.01 25.58
CA LYS A 276 -17.92 8.65 26.00
C LYS A 276 -18.63 7.64 25.11
N GLY A 277 -17.90 6.63 24.65
CA GLY A 277 -18.44 5.53 23.85
C GLY A 277 -17.66 4.24 24.04
N GLY A 278 -17.93 3.25 23.18
CA GLY A 278 -17.29 1.93 23.24
C GLY A 278 -15.77 1.92 23.04
N PHE A 279 -15.18 3.04 22.60
CA PHE A 279 -13.75 3.24 22.39
C PHE A 279 -13.08 4.08 23.49
N GLY A 280 -13.80 4.39 24.57
CA GLY A 280 -13.31 5.16 25.70
C GLY A 280 -13.84 6.60 25.75
N THR A 281 -13.08 7.45 26.44
CA THR A 281 -13.42 8.86 26.65
C THR A 281 -12.66 9.71 25.64
N VAL A 282 -13.39 10.54 24.91
CA VAL A 282 -12.81 11.47 23.93
C VAL A 282 -12.61 12.81 24.63
N TYR A 283 -11.40 13.35 24.53
CA TYR A 283 -11.04 14.64 25.12
C TYR A 283 -10.76 15.67 24.05
N GLU A 284 -11.12 16.92 24.31
CA GLU A 284 -10.79 18.05 23.43
C GLU A 284 -9.32 18.42 23.62
N GLY A 285 -8.66 18.83 22.53
CA GLY A 285 -7.29 19.31 22.59
C GLY A 285 -6.97 20.28 21.45
N ASN A 286 -6.05 21.20 21.72
CA ASN A 286 -5.59 22.19 20.74
C ASN A 286 -4.21 21.82 20.21
N LEU A 287 -4.12 21.56 18.91
CA LEU A 287 -2.86 21.38 18.21
C LEU A 287 -2.35 22.76 17.77
N ILE A 288 -1.07 23.02 18.02
CA ILE A 288 -0.40 24.20 17.46
C ILE A 288 0.14 23.75 16.11
N ASP A 289 -0.45 24.25 15.02
CA ASP A 289 0.12 24.09 13.70
C ASP A 289 1.42 24.89 13.64
N THR A 290 2.54 24.18 13.61
CA THR A 290 3.78 24.75 13.11
C THR A 290 3.63 24.84 11.60
N GLU A 291 3.50 26.06 11.08
CA GLU A 291 3.47 26.39 9.66
C GLU A 291 4.57 25.67 8.88
N PHE A 292 4.23 25.30 7.64
CA PHE A 292 5.08 24.60 6.66
C PHE A 292 6.33 25.41 6.27
#